data_AF-A0A8J7USV6-F1
#
_entry.id   AF-A0A8J7USV6-F1
#
_cell.length_a   1.000
_cell.length_b   1.000
_cell.length_c   1.000
_cell.angle_alpha   90.00
_cell.angle_beta   90.00
_cell.angle_gamma   90.00
#
_symmetry.space_group_name_H-M   'P 1'
#
loop_
_entity.id
_entity.type
_entity.pdbx_description
1 polymer ?
#
loop_
_entity_poly.entity_id
_entity_poly.type
_entity_poly.pdbx_seq_one_letter_code
_entity_poly.pdbx_strand_id
1 'polypeptide(L)'
;MTNSNPDSNSNSNSNYKTEGISWSCRFCGGCCDSPSVTKKDIANIAGFLKITFEEVVSKYLKSWNGKNGVLKTSKTKCVFLGEDRKCTIYKVRPIICRLRPYSIQLIGKNKGGKKNKNSAELKLTYDPWFLENCKGMFLGDLLPEEEYFKHAITVYTYMGEEKVTPEELFEKAKKRLVKK
;
A
#
# COMPACT_ATOMS: atom_id res chain seq x y z
N MET A 1 -17.96 31.67 27.65
CA MET A 1 -18.35 32.46 26.46
C MET A 1 -17.26 32.22 25.41
N THR A 2 -17.25 31.04 24.78
CA THR A 2 -17.89 30.72 23.49
C THR A 2 -17.56 31.71 22.38
N ASN A 3 -16.69 31.27 21.47
CA ASN A 3 -16.84 31.30 20.02
C ASN A 3 -15.45 31.47 19.40
N SER A 4 -15.08 30.85 18.29
CA SER A 4 -15.60 29.75 17.48
C SER A 4 -14.47 29.49 16.49
N ASN A 5 -14.18 28.22 16.21
CA ASN A 5 -13.47 27.87 14.97
C ASN A 5 -14.34 28.36 13.79
N PRO A 6 -13.74 28.94 12.74
CA PRO A 6 -13.59 28.11 11.56
C PRO A 6 -12.34 28.48 10.75
N ASP A 7 -11.54 27.49 10.36
CA ASP A 7 -11.03 27.42 8.98
C ASP A 7 -10.57 25.99 8.68
N SER A 8 -11.58 25.17 8.38
CA SER A 8 -11.45 23.99 7.54
C SER A 8 -10.98 24.42 6.15
N ASN A 9 -9.67 24.61 5.98
CA ASN A 9 -9.09 24.92 4.68
C ASN A 9 -8.98 23.62 3.86
N SER A 10 -10.06 23.31 3.15
CA SER A 10 -10.19 22.21 2.20
C SER A 10 -9.32 22.48 0.97
N ASN A 11 -8.04 22.12 1.06
CA ASN A 11 -7.14 22.16 -0.09
C ASN A 11 -7.56 21.08 -1.10
N SER A 12 -8.36 21.48 -2.10
CA SER A 12 -8.98 20.62 -3.11
C SER A 12 -8.02 20.14 -4.21
N ASN A 13 -6.75 19.90 -3.86
CA ASN A 13 -5.69 19.50 -4.78
C ASN A 13 -4.80 18.38 -4.17
N SER A 14 -5.41 17.49 -3.40
CA SER A 14 -4.71 16.37 -2.78
C SER A 14 -4.73 15.14 -3.67
N ASN A 15 -3.54 14.65 -4.03
CA ASN A 15 -3.31 13.36 -4.70
C ASN A 15 -3.65 12.15 -3.81
N TYR A 16 -4.36 12.36 -2.69
CA TYR A 16 -4.69 11.34 -1.71
C TYR A 16 -6.17 11.35 -1.33
N LYS A 17 -6.68 10.18 -0.94
CA LYS A 17 -8.01 9.97 -0.36
C LYS A 17 -7.87 9.06 0.86
N THR A 18 -7.83 9.67 2.04
CA THR A 18 -7.61 8.96 3.31
C THR A 18 -8.82 9.01 4.26
N GLU A 19 -9.82 9.86 3.99
CA GLU A 19 -11.08 9.94 4.74
C GLU A 19 -10.90 10.11 6.26
N GLY A 20 -9.92 10.91 6.70
CA GLY A 20 -9.63 11.13 8.12
C GLY A 20 -9.01 9.92 8.84
N ILE A 21 -8.50 8.96 8.08
CA ILE A 21 -7.73 7.82 8.59
C ILE A 21 -6.26 8.06 8.33
N SER A 22 -5.48 8.04 9.38
CA SER A 22 -4.02 8.11 9.38
C SER A 22 -3.40 6.74 9.59
N TRP A 23 -2.11 6.59 9.28
CA TRP A 23 -1.39 5.35 9.50
C TRP A 23 0.07 5.55 9.92
N SER A 24 0.55 4.68 10.79
CA SER A 24 1.97 4.51 11.11
C SER A 24 2.31 3.03 11.26
N CYS A 25 3.39 2.57 10.63
CA CYS A 25 3.82 1.18 10.71
C CYS A 25 4.17 0.79 12.15
N ARG A 26 3.57 -0.29 12.65
CA ARG A 26 3.85 -0.84 14.00
C ARG A 26 4.89 -1.96 14.00
N PHE A 27 5.52 -2.24 12.86
CA PHE A 27 6.50 -3.33 12.69
C PHE A 27 6.02 -4.69 13.24
N CYS A 28 4.72 -4.97 13.15
CA CYS A 28 4.09 -6.10 13.85
C CYS A 28 4.03 -7.40 13.03
N GLY A 29 4.49 -7.39 11.77
CA GLY A 29 4.42 -8.54 10.86
C GLY A 29 3.01 -8.91 10.38
N GLY A 30 1.95 -8.22 10.84
CA GLY A 30 0.56 -8.59 10.56
C GLY A 30 0.21 -8.57 9.08
N CYS A 31 0.66 -7.53 8.37
CA CYS A 31 0.45 -7.34 6.93
C CYS A 31 1.50 -8.03 6.03
N CYS A 32 2.50 -8.68 6.61
CA CYS A 32 3.53 -9.36 5.84
C CYS A 32 2.94 -10.62 5.23
N ASP A 33 2.75 -10.60 3.91
CA ASP A 33 2.23 -11.71 3.11
C ASP A 33 3.21 -12.02 1.96
N SER A 34 2.77 -12.76 0.95
CA SER A 34 3.47 -13.08 -0.30
C SER A 34 3.25 -11.97 -1.34
N PRO A 35 4.13 -10.93 -1.41
CA PRO A 35 3.97 -9.85 -2.37
C PRO A 35 4.36 -10.27 -3.78
N SER A 36 3.75 -9.61 -4.76
CA SER A 36 4.31 -9.52 -6.11
C SER A 36 5.65 -8.78 -6.10
N VAL A 37 6.56 -9.19 -6.98
CA VAL A 37 7.89 -8.60 -7.13
C VAL A 37 8.18 -8.31 -8.59
N THR A 38 8.82 -7.18 -8.86
CA THR A 38 9.34 -6.82 -10.18
C THR A 38 10.73 -7.43 -10.40
N LYS A 39 11.21 -7.41 -11.65
CA LYS A 39 12.62 -7.70 -11.97
C LYS A 39 13.61 -6.88 -11.11
N LYS A 40 13.31 -5.61 -10.87
CA LYS A 40 14.17 -4.72 -10.06
C LYS A 40 14.18 -5.14 -8.59
N ASP A 41 13.04 -5.56 -8.04
CA ASP A 41 12.97 -6.07 -6.68
C ASP A 41 13.83 -7.34 -6.52
N ILE A 42 13.74 -8.27 -7.48
CA ILE A 42 14.54 -9.51 -7.46
C ILE A 42 16.04 -9.18 -7.52
N ALA A 43 16.46 -8.25 -8.39
CA ALA A 43 17.86 -7.83 -8.48
C ALA A 43 18.35 -7.17 -7.17
N ASN A 44 17.53 -6.34 -6.53
CA ASN A 44 17.87 -5.73 -5.25
C ASN A 44 17.99 -6.77 -4.12
N ILE A 45 17.09 -7.75 -4.09
CA ILE A 45 17.14 -8.86 -3.14
C ILE A 45 18.41 -9.69 -3.37
N ALA A 46 18.73 -10.00 -4.63
CA ALA A 46 19.93 -10.76 -5.01
C ALA A 46 21.21 -10.06 -4.50
N GLY A 47 21.35 -8.75 -4.78
CA GLY A 47 22.49 -7.96 -4.31
C GLY A 47 22.59 -7.88 -2.79
N PHE A 48 21.47 -7.76 -2.09
CA PHE A 48 21.45 -7.73 -0.62
C PHE A 48 21.84 -9.08 0.00
N LEU A 49 21.36 -10.18 -0.56
CA LEU A 49 21.64 -11.54 -0.11
C LEU A 49 22.98 -12.09 -0.62
N LYS A 50 23.64 -11.38 -1.54
CA LYS A 50 24.88 -11.79 -2.22
C LYS A 50 24.75 -13.13 -2.94
N ILE A 51 23.64 -13.31 -3.65
CA ILE A 51 23.35 -14.47 -4.51
C ILE A 51 22.92 -13.98 -5.89
N THR A 52 22.83 -14.88 -6.87
CA THR A 52 22.41 -14.49 -8.22
C THR A 52 20.91 -14.22 -8.33
N PHE A 53 20.50 -13.56 -9.42
CA PHE A 53 19.08 -13.35 -9.73
C PHE A 53 18.34 -14.68 -9.86
N GLU A 54 18.94 -15.65 -10.55
CA GLU A 54 18.43 -17.00 -10.79
C GLU A 54 18.27 -17.77 -9.47
N GLU A 55 19.21 -17.59 -8.54
CA GLU A 55 19.10 -18.15 -7.20
C GLU A 55 17.93 -17.52 -6.43
N VAL A 56 17.68 -16.21 -6.57
CA VAL A 56 16.50 -15.60 -5.92
C VAL A 56 15.21 -16.16 -6.51
N VAL A 57 15.12 -16.28 -7.83
CA VAL A 57 13.95 -16.84 -8.52
C VAL A 57 13.68 -18.27 -8.05
N SER A 58 14.70 -19.13 -8.03
CA SER A 58 14.53 -20.54 -7.64
C SER A 58 14.25 -20.72 -6.14
N LYS A 59 14.99 -20.01 -5.27
CA LYS A 59 14.90 -20.17 -3.82
C LYS A 59 13.68 -19.47 -3.23
N TYR A 60 13.38 -18.24 -3.65
CA TYR A 60 12.44 -17.36 -2.94
C TYR A 60 11.17 -17.01 -3.71
N LEU A 61 11.03 -17.30 -5.00
CA LEU A 61 9.79 -17.02 -5.74
C LEU A 61 8.93 -18.29 -5.87
N LYS A 62 7.62 -18.13 -5.66
CA LYS A 62 6.59 -19.12 -5.96
C LYS A 62 6.34 -19.20 -7.47
N SER A 63 6.38 -18.06 -8.14
CA SER A 63 6.20 -17.95 -9.59
C SER A 63 7.01 -16.79 -10.16
N TRP A 64 7.42 -16.93 -11.41
CA TRP A 64 8.14 -15.92 -12.18
C TRP A 64 7.78 -16.06 -13.65
N ASN A 65 7.37 -14.97 -14.30
CA ASN A 65 6.96 -14.99 -15.71
C ASN A 65 7.90 -14.18 -16.63
N GLY A 66 9.10 -13.83 -16.16
CA GLY A 66 10.06 -12.99 -16.90
C GLY A 66 9.87 -11.48 -16.69
N LYS A 67 8.69 -11.03 -16.24
CA LYS A 67 8.40 -9.62 -15.93
C LYS A 67 8.16 -9.40 -14.43
N ASN A 68 7.25 -10.19 -13.87
CA ASN A 68 6.82 -10.14 -12.48
C ASN A 68 6.87 -11.55 -11.87
N GLY A 69 7.01 -11.60 -10.56
CA GLY A 69 6.96 -12.83 -9.78
C GLY A 69 6.18 -12.65 -8.49
N VAL A 70 6.09 -13.71 -7.70
CA VAL A 70 5.43 -13.72 -6.39
C VAL A 70 6.37 -14.41 -5.41
N LEU A 71 6.64 -13.81 -4.25
CA LEU A 71 7.49 -14.43 -3.23
C LEU A 71 6.83 -15.68 -2.64
N LYS A 72 7.62 -16.68 -2.21
CA LYS A 72 7.09 -17.83 -1.48
C LYS A 72 6.53 -17.42 -0.13
N THR A 73 5.64 -18.27 0.39
CA THR A 73 5.23 -18.24 1.79
C THR A 73 6.03 -19.25 2.59
N SER A 74 6.36 -18.90 3.83
CA SER A 74 6.74 -19.84 4.89
C SER A 74 5.56 -19.96 5.84
N LYS A 75 4.97 -21.16 5.95
CA LYS A 75 3.69 -21.42 6.61
C LYS A 75 2.56 -20.56 6.02
N THR A 76 2.26 -19.40 6.61
CA THR A 76 1.19 -18.49 6.19
C THR A 76 1.67 -17.05 5.96
N LYS A 77 2.99 -16.82 5.96
CA LYS A 77 3.60 -15.49 5.89
C LYS A 77 4.69 -15.43 4.84
N CYS A 78 5.12 -14.21 4.48
CA CYS A 78 6.27 -13.98 3.60
C CYS A 78 7.47 -14.83 4.00
N VAL A 79 8.19 -15.41 3.02
CA VAL A 79 9.43 -16.15 3.27
C VAL A 79 10.51 -15.32 3.99
N PHE A 80 10.48 -13.98 3.85
CA PHE A 80 11.42 -13.08 4.52
C PHE A 80 10.92 -12.52 5.87
N LEU A 81 9.79 -13.02 6.39
CA LEU A 81 9.35 -12.67 7.73
C LEU A 81 10.03 -13.61 8.75
N GLY A 82 10.93 -13.05 9.57
CA GLY A 82 11.59 -13.77 10.64
C GLY A 82 10.64 -14.16 11.78
N GLU A 83 11.09 -15.05 12.65
CA GLU A 83 10.33 -15.52 13.81
C GLU A 83 10.04 -14.39 14.81
N ASP A 84 10.90 -13.37 14.86
CA ASP A 84 10.73 -12.13 15.62
C ASP A 84 9.69 -11.17 15.02
N ARG A 85 9.02 -11.58 13.93
CA ARG A 85 8.06 -10.80 13.13
C ARG A 85 8.69 -9.59 12.41
N LYS A 86 10.01 -9.57 12.22
CA LYS A 86 10.69 -8.55 11.43
C LYS A 86 11.06 -9.06 10.05
N CYS A 87 11.06 -8.16 9.07
CA CYS A 87 11.45 -8.51 7.71
C CYS A 87 12.98 -8.55 7.60
N THR A 88 13.53 -9.69 7.20
CA THR A 88 14.97 -9.91 7.09
C THR A 88 15.60 -9.12 5.94
N ILE A 89 14.81 -8.69 4.96
CA ILE A 89 15.22 -7.87 3.82
C ILE A 89 14.64 -6.45 3.86
N TYR A 90 14.26 -5.92 5.04
CA TYR A 90 13.47 -4.69 5.15
C TYR A 90 14.03 -3.49 4.35
N LYS A 91 15.36 -3.33 4.30
CA LYS A 91 16.05 -2.26 3.55
C LYS A 91 15.86 -2.36 2.04
N VAL A 92 15.69 -3.57 1.51
CA VAL A 92 15.49 -3.86 0.08
C VAL A 92 14.12 -4.49 -0.19
N ARG A 93 13.15 -4.25 0.71
CA ARG A 93 11.81 -4.81 0.56
C ARG A 93 11.18 -4.41 -0.78
N PRO A 94 10.36 -5.30 -1.38
CA PRO A 94 9.74 -5.03 -2.68
C PRO A 94 8.96 -3.72 -2.73
N ILE A 95 8.87 -3.12 -3.91
CA ILE A 95 8.19 -1.83 -4.11
C ILE A 95 6.74 -1.84 -3.58
N ILE A 96 6.00 -2.94 -3.79
CA ILE A 96 4.64 -3.07 -3.25
C ILE A 96 4.63 -3.05 -1.72
N CYS A 97 5.61 -3.67 -1.06
CA CYS A 97 5.76 -3.62 0.40
C CYS A 97 6.15 -2.24 0.92
N ARG A 98 6.78 -1.40 0.09
CA ARG A 98 7.06 0.01 0.42
C ARG A 98 5.83 0.88 0.28
N LEU A 99 4.94 0.55 -0.68
CA LEU A 99 3.68 1.26 -0.89
C LEU A 99 2.65 0.97 0.20
N ARG A 100 2.57 -0.27 0.68
CA ARG A 100 1.60 -0.65 1.72
C ARG A 100 1.72 0.26 2.97
N PRO A 101 0.60 0.71 3.56
CA PRO A 101 -0.78 0.22 3.39
C PRO A 101 -1.53 0.86 2.21
N TYR A 102 -0.90 1.80 1.52
CA TYR A 102 -1.54 2.54 0.46
C TYR A 102 -1.67 1.71 -0.83
N SER A 103 -2.46 2.25 -1.74
CA SER A 103 -2.81 1.73 -3.05
C SER A 103 -3.05 2.93 -3.97
N ILE A 104 -2.74 2.79 -5.25
CA ILE A 104 -2.97 3.83 -6.25
C ILE A 104 -4.18 3.47 -7.10
N GLN A 105 -5.14 4.38 -7.20
CA GLN A 105 -6.42 4.09 -7.86
C GLN A 105 -6.83 5.25 -8.75
N LEU A 106 -7.40 4.91 -9.91
CA LEU A 106 -8.05 5.87 -10.79
C LEU A 106 -9.44 6.18 -10.25
N ILE A 107 -9.66 7.44 -9.86
CA ILE A 107 -10.96 7.91 -9.38
C ILE A 107 -11.54 8.88 -10.42
N GLY A 108 -12.70 8.53 -10.99
CA GLY A 108 -13.39 9.34 -11.99
C GLY A 108 -14.20 10.47 -11.36
N LYS A 109 -14.21 11.66 -11.98
CA LYS A 109 -15.19 12.70 -11.64
C LYS A 109 -16.53 12.38 -12.30
N ASN A 110 -17.58 12.20 -11.49
CA ASN A 110 -18.95 12.20 -12.00
C ASN A 110 -19.37 13.66 -12.25
N LYS A 111 -19.44 14.08 -13.51
CA LYS A 111 -20.20 15.29 -13.90
C LYS A 111 -21.47 14.84 -14.63
N GLY A 112 -22.63 15.06 -14.00
CA GLY A 112 -23.94 14.84 -14.64
C GLY A 112 -24.27 13.38 -14.99
N GLY A 113 -23.88 12.41 -14.15
CA GLY A 113 -24.30 11.01 -14.30
C GLY A 113 -23.63 10.21 -15.43
N LYS A 114 -22.71 10.81 -16.22
CA LYS A 114 -21.90 10.10 -17.23
C LYS A 114 -20.45 10.01 -16.77
N LYS A 115 -19.91 8.79 -16.64
CA LYS A 115 -18.49 8.54 -16.37
C LYS A 115 -17.66 9.03 -17.57
N ASN A 116 -17.00 10.18 -17.45
CA ASN A 116 -16.08 10.65 -18.48
C ASN A 116 -14.67 10.14 -18.17
N LYS A 117 -14.17 9.19 -18.97
CA LYS A 117 -12.83 8.59 -18.80
C LYS A 117 -11.71 9.64 -18.87
N ASN A 118 -11.94 10.77 -19.54
CA ASN A 118 -10.97 11.87 -19.65
C ASN A 118 -10.89 12.76 -18.39
N SER A 119 -11.54 12.37 -17.29
CA SER A 119 -11.55 13.12 -16.02
C SER A 119 -11.14 12.28 -14.81
N ALA A 120 -10.56 11.11 -15.04
CA ALA A 120 -10.04 10.26 -13.97
C ALA A 120 -8.71 10.79 -13.45
N GLU A 121 -8.57 10.83 -12.14
CA GLU A 121 -7.38 11.29 -11.43
C GLU A 121 -6.78 10.12 -10.64
N LEU A 122 -5.46 9.97 -10.70
CA LEU A 122 -4.75 8.99 -9.87
C LEU A 122 -4.70 9.50 -8.44
N LYS A 123 -5.32 8.77 -7.52
CA LYS A 123 -5.29 9.07 -6.09
C LYS A 123 -4.68 7.93 -5.29
N LEU A 124 -3.76 8.31 -4.40
CA LEU A 124 -3.26 7.45 -3.35
C LEU A 124 -4.34 7.26 -2.30
N THR A 125 -4.68 6.02 -2.01
CA THR A 125 -5.72 5.64 -1.06
C THR A 125 -5.27 4.41 -0.31
N TYR A 126 -6.12 3.81 0.51
CA TYR A 126 -5.79 2.58 1.24
C TYR A 126 -6.20 1.34 0.47
N ASP A 127 -5.39 0.29 0.58
CA ASP A 127 -5.80 -1.06 0.19
C ASP A 127 -6.93 -1.57 1.12
N PRO A 128 -7.96 -2.24 0.57
CA PRO A 128 -9.10 -2.75 1.32
C PRO A 128 -8.73 -3.58 2.56
N TRP A 129 -7.77 -4.49 2.43
CA TRP A 129 -7.39 -5.38 3.52
C TRP A 129 -6.79 -4.58 4.68
N PHE A 130 -6.04 -3.51 4.39
CA PHE A 130 -5.44 -2.68 5.41
C PHE A 130 -6.49 -1.88 6.20
N LEU A 131 -7.52 -1.35 5.54
CA LEU A 131 -8.63 -0.65 6.21
C LEU A 131 -9.30 -1.52 7.28
N GLU A 132 -9.43 -2.82 7.00
CA GLU A 132 -10.06 -3.76 7.91
C GLU A 132 -9.12 -4.29 9.00
N ASN A 133 -7.86 -4.56 8.65
CA ASN A 133 -6.98 -5.40 9.47
C ASN A 133 -5.79 -4.65 10.08
N CYS A 134 -5.42 -3.49 9.55
CA CYS A 134 -4.18 -2.84 9.99
C CYS A 134 -4.29 -2.32 11.43
N LYS A 135 -3.32 -2.72 12.26
CA LYS A 135 -3.18 -2.26 13.66
C LYS A 135 -2.52 -0.89 13.79
N GLY A 136 -1.86 -0.41 12.72
CA GLY A 136 -1.18 0.89 12.68
C GLY A 136 -2.06 2.05 12.22
N MET A 137 -3.32 1.79 11.84
CA MET A 137 -4.27 2.84 11.47
C MET A 137 -4.91 3.46 12.71
N PHE A 138 -5.20 4.74 12.64
CA PHE A 138 -5.88 5.53 13.67
C PHE A 138 -6.64 6.70 13.01
N LEU A 139 -7.60 7.29 13.72
CA LEU A 139 -8.31 8.49 13.25
C LEU A 139 -7.38 9.70 13.39
N GLY A 140 -7.29 10.51 12.33
CA GLY A 140 -6.50 11.73 12.34
C GLY A 140 -6.12 12.20 10.94
N ASP A 141 -5.39 13.31 10.89
CA ASP A 141 -5.11 14.06 9.67
C ASP A 141 -3.64 13.95 9.21
N LEU A 142 -2.89 12.96 9.71
CA LEU A 142 -1.55 12.67 9.22
C LEU A 142 -1.63 12.19 7.77
N LEU A 143 -1.04 12.99 6.89
CA LEU A 143 -1.04 12.77 5.46
C LEU A 143 0.04 11.76 5.04
N PRO A 144 -0.17 11.02 3.93
CA PRO A 144 0.87 10.20 3.36
C PRO A 144 2.06 11.05 2.92
N GLU A 145 3.28 10.58 3.19
CA GLU A 145 4.50 11.21 2.68
C GLU A 145 4.58 11.13 1.14
N GLU A 146 5.21 12.13 0.51
CA GLU A 146 5.34 12.20 -0.96
C GLU A 146 6.01 10.95 -1.57
N GLU A 147 6.91 10.31 -0.83
CA GLU A 147 7.57 9.08 -1.25
C GLU A 147 6.58 7.95 -1.56
N TYR A 148 5.45 7.87 -0.83
CA TYR A 148 4.41 6.89 -1.11
C TYR A 148 3.77 7.10 -2.47
N PHE A 149 3.63 8.35 -2.93
CA PHE A 149 3.11 8.63 -4.26
C PHE A 149 4.08 8.15 -5.37
N LYS A 150 5.40 8.34 -5.15
CA LYS A 150 6.45 7.82 -6.05
C LYS A 150 6.43 6.29 -6.13
N HIS A 151 6.27 5.63 -4.98
CA HIS A 151 6.10 4.18 -4.93
C HIS A 151 4.82 3.73 -5.65
N ALA A 152 3.72 4.45 -5.47
CA ALA A 152 2.45 4.19 -6.14
C ALA A 152 2.57 4.23 -7.67
N ILE A 153 3.17 5.28 -8.22
CA ILE A 153 3.42 5.38 -9.66
C ILE A 153 4.23 4.18 -10.14
N THR A 154 5.29 3.81 -9.41
CA THR A 154 6.13 2.66 -9.77
C THR A 154 5.33 1.35 -9.77
N VAL A 155 4.52 1.12 -8.73
CA VAL A 155 3.63 -0.05 -8.67
C VAL A 155 2.67 -0.05 -9.85
N TYR A 156 2.01 1.07 -10.13
CA TYR A 156 1.08 1.20 -11.27
C TYR A 156 1.74 0.84 -12.60
N THR A 157 2.93 1.41 -12.85
CA THR A 157 3.67 1.19 -14.11
C THR A 157 4.06 -0.28 -14.33
N TYR A 158 4.49 -0.99 -13.27
CA TYR A 158 5.04 -2.34 -13.43
C TYR A 158 4.06 -3.47 -13.09
N MET A 159 3.08 -3.20 -12.21
CA MET A 159 2.13 -4.18 -11.69
C MET A 159 0.69 -3.91 -12.13
N GLY A 160 0.39 -2.72 -12.67
CA GLY A 160 -0.94 -2.36 -13.17
C GLY A 160 -1.85 -1.76 -12.10
N GLU A 161 -3.15 -1.72 -12.41
CA GLU A 161 -4.15 -1.08 -11.56
C GLU A 161 -4.55 -1.97 -10.38
N GLU A 162 -4.71 -1.37 -9.20
CA GLU A 162 -5.30 -2.05 -8.06
C GLU A 162 -6.83 -1.87 -8.04
N LYS A 163 -7.52 -2.77 -7.35
CA LYS A 163 -8.98 -2.69 -7.18
C LYS A 163 -9.35 -1.39 -6.48
N VAL A 164 -10.42 -0.76 -6.96
CA VAL A 164 -11.01 0.41 -6.28
C VAL A 164 -11.45 0.02 -4.88
N THR A 165 -11.11 0.84 -3.89
CA THR A 165 -11.50 0.66 -2.50
C THR A 165 -12.93 1.20 -2.31
N PRO A 166 -13.90 0.34 -1.95
CA PRO A 166 -15.28 0.79 -1.70
C PRO A 166 -15.36 1.82 -0.56
N GLU A 167 -16.17 2.86 -0.73
CA GLU A 167 -16.41 3.87 0.33
C GLU A 167 -16.82 3.25 1.67
N GLU A 168 -17.64 2.20 1.65
CA GLU A 168 -18.13 1.51 2.86
C GLU A 168 -17.01 0.97 3.77
N LEU A 169 -15.84 0.65 3.21
CA LEU A 169 -14.70 0.15 3.99
C LEU A 169 -14.08 1.24 4.85
N PHE A 170 -14.15 2.50 4.42
CA PHE A 170 -13.69 3.63 5.25
C PHE A 170 -14.59 3.80 6.47
N GLU A 171 -15.91 3.72 6.29
CA GLU A 171 -16.86 3.82 7.41
C GLU A 171 -16.73 2.64 8.38
N LYS A 172 -16.53 1.43 7.85
CA LYS A 172 -16.23 0.25 8.68
C LYS A 172 -14.91 0.42 9.44
N ALA A 173 -13.88 0.95 8.79
CA ALA A 173 -12.59 1.22 9.42
C ALA A 173 -12.73 2.27 10.52
N LYS A 174 -13.41 3.39 10.29
CA LYS A 174 -13.66 4.43 11.31
C LYS A 174 -14.35 3.84 12.54
N LYS A 175 -15.43 3.07 12.35
CA LYS A 175 -16.13 2.38 13.45
C LYS A 175 -15.23 1.45 14.26
N ARG A 176 -14.31 0.73 13.59
CA ARG A 176 -13.32 -0.13 14.25
C ARG A 176 -12.28 0.67 15.04
N LEU A 177 -11.88 1.83 14.54
CA LEU A 177 -10.83 2.67 15.14
C LEU A 177 -11.33 3.49 16.33
N VAL A 178 -12.61 3.85 16.38
CA VAL A 178 -13.23 4.50 17.57
C VAL A 178 -13.28 3.55 18.77
N LYS A 179 -13.40 2.25 18.54
CA LYS A 179 -13.58 1.23 19.59
C LYS A 179 -12.27 0.74 20.23
N LYS A 180 -11.11 1.29 19.83
CA LYS A 180 -9.79 0.91 20.33
C LYS A 180 -9.27 1.92 21.33
#